data_AF-A0A1B8ZD46-F1
#
_entry.id   AF-A0A1B8ZD46-F1
#
_cell.length_a   1.000
_cell.length_b   1.000
_cell.length_c   1.000
_cell.angle_alpha   90.00
_cell.angle_beta   90.00
_cell.angle_gamma   90.00
#
_symmetry.space_group_name_H-M   'P 1'
#
loop_
_entity.id
_entity.type
_entity.pdbx_description
1 polymer ?
#
loop_
_entity_poly.entity_id
_entity_poly.type
_entity_poly.pdbx_seq_one_letter_code
_entity_poly.pdbx_strand_id
1 'polypeptide(L)'
;MTIEYLKKLHATPKIGIREIKGVSGDEIKKVEQKFNIQFPLAYSEFLFLAGNSCGALPIMDTSDLETISSDWHYEIMQDEIKETGLNNTLVRPFWLFAESNGCEQFYFFYLDEGDDPTVYLADYSAADYNKKDVKSLKVNFSTFIEKKIDTAFKIWEEGW
;
A
#
# COMPACT_ATOMS: atom_id res chain seq x y z
N MET A 1 -4.56 19.40 -4.04
CA MET A 1 -3.29 18.94 -3.43
C MET A 1 -2.18 19.24 -4.43
N THR A 2 -1.03 19.74 -3.99
CA THR A 2 0.17 19.85 -4.86
C THR A 2 0.89 18.51 -4.82
N ILE A 3 1.34 18.01 -5.98
CA ILE A 3 2.04 16.72 -6.08
C ILE A 3 3.55 16.96 -6.04
N GLU A 4 4.21 16.48 -4.99
CA GLU A 4 5.66 16.61 -4.75
C GLU A 4 6.42 15.32 -5.06
N TYR A 5 5.87 14.16 -4.66
CA TYR A 5 6.53 12.86 -4.78
C TYR A 5 6.05 12.08 -6.02
N LEU A 6 4.75 11.93 -6.22
CA LEU A 6 4.19 10.99 -7.21
C LEU A 6 3.97 11.59 -8.60
N LYS A 7 4.98 12.31 -9.11
CA LYS A 7 4.91 12.99 -10.41
C LYS A 7 4.63 12.03 -11.57
N LYS A 8 5.25 10.85 -11.54
CA LYS A 8 5.07 9.82 -12.58
C LYS A 8 3.66 9.24 -12.58
N LEU A 9 3.10 8.97 -11.39
CA LEU A 9 1.72 8.50 -11.26
C LEU A 9 0.75 9.57 -11.76
N HIS A 10 0.96 10.83 -11.38
CA HIS A 10 0.14 11.95 -11.86
C HIS A 10 0.16 12.09 -13.39
N ALA A 11 1.29 11.80 -14.04
CA ALA A 11 1.41 11.77 -15.50
C ALA A 11 0.84 10.49 -16.16
N THR A 12 0.38 9.51 -15.36
CA THR A 12 -0.08 8.19 -15.82
C THR A 12 -1.57 8.01 -15.48
N PRO A 13 -2.50 8.54 -16.29
CA PRO A 13 -3.93 8.47 -15.97
C PRO A 13 -4.53 7.05 -16.11
N LYS A 14 -3.83 6.14 -16.79
CA LYS A 14 -4.24 4.75 -17.00
C LYS A 14 -3.04 3.87 -17.34
N ILE A 15 -3.20 2.57 -17.13
CA ILE A 15 -2.27 1.54 -17.58
C ILE A 15 -3.04 0.54 -18.44
N GLY A 16 -2.66 0.43 -19.72
CA GLY A 16 -3.46 -0.28 -20.72
C GLY A 16 -4.88 0.31 -20.82
N ILE A 17 -5.90 -0.54 -20.60
CA ILE A 17 -7.30 -0.13 -20.57
C ILE A 17 -7.81 0.24 -19.16
N ARG A 18 -7.00 0.04 -18.11
CA ARG A 18 -7.43 0.27 -16.72
C ARG A 18 -7.09 1.68 -16.28
N GLU A 19 -8.12 2.45 -15.96
CA GLU A 19 -8.01 3.81 -15.46
C GLU A 19 -7.48 3.83 -14.02
N ILE A 20 -6.71 4.86 -13.70
CA ILE A 20 -6.30 5.17 -12.33
C ILE A 20 -7.24 6.25 -11.78
N LYS A 21 -7.78 6.01 -10.58
CA LYS A 21 -8.78 6.87 -9.94
C LYS A 21 -8.43 7.10 -8.49
N GLY A 22 -8.40 8.36 -8.10
CA GLY A 22 -8.16 8.78 -6.73
C GLY A 22 -9.43 8.87 -5.90
N VAL A 23 -9.23 9.15 -4.62
CA VAL A 23 -10.27 9.62 -3.69
C VAL A 23 -10.08 11.11 -3.40
N SER A 24 -11.11 11.75 -2.86
CA SER A 24 -11.01 13.14 -2.41
C SER A 24 -10.14 13.30 -1.16
N GLY A 25 -9.62 14.51 -0.95
CA GLY A 25 -8.90 14.84 0.28
C GLY A 25 -9.74 14.70 1.56
N ASP A 26 -11.06 14.85 1.46
CA ASP A 26 -11.97 14.67 2.59
C ASP A 26 -12.14 13.19 2.95
N GLU A 27 -12.15 12.29 1.96
CA GLU A 27 -12.13 10.84 2.20
C GLU A 27 -10.85 10.40 2.89
N ILE A 28 -9.69 10.91 2.45
CA ILE A 28 -8.39 10.65 3.09
C ILE A 28 -8.44 11.08 4.56
N LYS A 29 -8.87 12.32 4.82
CA LYS A 29 -8.98 12.87 6.19
C LYS A 29 -9.94 12.08 7.08
N LYS A 30 -11.04 11.56 6.53
CA LYS A 30 -11.97 10.72 7.29
C LYS A 30 -11.27 9.45 7.78
N VAL A 31 -10.43 8.82 6.97
CA VAL A 31 -9.67 7.63 7.36
C VAL A 31 -8.61 7.98 8.41
N GLU A 32 -7.85 9.06 8.20
CA GLU A 32 -6.89 9.55 9.19
C GLU A 32 -7.54 9.79 10.57
N GLN A 33 -8.71 10.43 10.59
CA GLN A 33 -9.49 10.66 11.80
C GLN A 33 -10.01 9.35 12.42
N LYS A 34 -10.52 8.42 11.59
CA LYS A 34 -11.05 7.13 12.04
C LYS A 34 -10.00 6.33 12.81
N PHE A 35 -8.79 6.24 12.27
CA PHE A 35 -7.70 5.46 12.86
C PHE A 35 -6.81 6.28 13.80
N ASN A 36 -7.06 7.59 13.94
CA ASN A 36 -6.23 8.52 14.70
C ASN A 36 -4.75 8.44 14.28
N ILE A 37 -4.52 8.52 12.97
CA ILE A 37 -3.21 8.49 12.32
C ILE A 37 -3.05 9.69 11.39
N GLN A 38 -1.82 9.92 10.94
CA GLN A 38 -1.53 10.86 9.86
C GLN A 38 -0.80 10.11 8.77
N PHE A 39 -1.28 10.20 7.54
CA PHE A 39 -0.61 9.58 6.42
C PHE A 39 0.61 10.40 5.99
N PRO A 40 1.70 9.72 5.58
CA PRO A 40 2.80 10.35 4.88
C PRO A 40 2.30 11.10 3.64
N LEU A 41 2.95 12.23 3.30
CA LEU A 41 2.57 13.02 2.14
C LEU A 41 2.57 12.21 0.84
N ALA A 42 3.60 11.38 0.61
CA ALA A 42 3.68 10.54 -0.59
C ALA A 42 2.51 9.54 -0.70
N TYR A 43 2.03 9.01 0.42
CA TYR A 43 0.86 8.13 0.44
C TYR A 43 -0.45 8.91 0.26
N SER A 44 -0.57 10.10 0.86
CA SER A 44 -1.71 11.00 0.62
C SER A 44 -1.84 11.37 -0.86
N GLU A 45 -0.72 11.63 -1.54
CA GLU A 45 -0.68 11.84 -2.99
C GLU A 45 -1.13 10.58 -3.76
N PHE A 46 -0.67 9.39 -3.35
CA PHE A 46 -1.14 8.13 -3.94
C PHE A 46 -2.64 8.00 -3.82
N LEU A 47 -3.21 8.22 -2.63
CA LEU A 47 -4.65 8.12 -2.43
C LEU A 47 -5.42 9.14 -3.27
N PHE A 48 -4.92 10.38 -3.34
CA PHE A 48 -5.53 11.43 -4.15
C PHE A 48 -5.52 11.12 -5.66
N LEU A 49 -4.55 10.34 -6.14
CA LEU A 49 -4.42 9.97 -7.56
C LEU A 49 -5.03 8.61 -7.89
N ALA A 50 -4.91 7.63 -6.99
CA ALA A 50 -5.10 6.20 -7.22
C ALA A 50 -5.80 5.45 -6.07
N GLY A 51 -6.27 6.16 -5.03
CA GLY A 51 -6.86 5.54 -3.83
C GLY A 51 -8.22 4.88 -4.02
N ASN A 52 -8.91 5.08 -5.15
CA ASN A 52 -10.12 4.33 -5.50
C ASN A 52 -9.79 3.16 -6.42
N SER A 53 -8.88 3.37 -7.37
CA SER A 53 -8.35 2.33 -8.24
C SER A 53 -6.94 2.70 -8.70
N CYS A 54 -5.98 1.80 -8.50
CA CYS A 54 -4.62 1.94 -9.00
C CYS A 54 -4.45 1.36 -10.42
N GLY A 55 -5.56 1.04 -11.10
CA GLY A 55 -5.57 0.52 -12.47
C GLY A 55 -4.98 -0.88 -12.60
N ALA A 56 -3.90 -1.01 -13.36
CA ALA A 56 -3.16 -2.27 -13.55
C ALA A 56 -1.79 -2.26 -12.86
N LEU A 57 -1.61 -1.42 -11.82
CA LEU A 57 -0.36 -1.40 -11.05
C LEU A 57 -0.14 -2.76 -10.37
N PRO A 58 1.00 -3.45 -10.59
CA PRO A 58 1.27 -4.78 -10.05
C PRO A 58 1.75 -4.69 -8.59
N ILE A 59 0.88 -4.21 -7.69
CA ILE A 59 1.15 -4.07 -6.27
C ILE A 59 0.72 -5.36 -5.55
N MET A 60 -0.58 -5.49 -5.25
CA MET A 60 -1.26 -6.67 -4.69
C MET A 60 -2.72 -6.67 -5.16
N ASP A 61 -3.52 -7.63 -4.69
CA ASP A 61 -4.92 -7.79 -5.11
C ASP A 61 -5.84 -6.67 -4.59
N THR A 62 -5.61 -6.23 -3.35
CA THR A 62 -6.37 -5.17 -2.70
C THR A 62 -5.47 -3.98 -2.40
N SER A 63 -5.89 -2.76 -2.76
CA SER A 63 -5.16 -1.52 -2.45
C SER A 63 -6.02 -0.25 -2.45
N ASP A 64 -7.33 -0.37 -2.67
CA ASP A 64 -8.23 0.78 -2.59
C ASP A 64 -8.48 1.18 -1.13
N LEU A 65 -8.61 2.48 -0.90
CA LEU A 65 -8.74 3.06 0.43
C LEU A 65 -9.98 2.56 1.15
N GLU A 66 -11.11 2.42 0.44
CA GLU A 66 -12.39 2.00 1.04
C GLU A 66 -12.26 0.63 1.67
N THR A 67 -11.72 -0.35 0.94
CA THR A 67 -11.52 -1.72 1.43
C THR A 67 -10.49 -1.75 2.55
N ILE A 68 -9.29 -1.20 2.33
CA ILE A 68 -8.20 -1.21 3.32
C ILE A 68 -8.60 -0.55 4.64
N SER A 69 -9.44 0.49 4.59
CA SER A 69 -9.90 1.23 5.77
C SER A 69 -11.20 0.72 6.38
N SER A 70 -11.81 -0.33 5.84
CA SER A 70 -13.06 -0.89 6.35
C SER A 70 -12.87 -1.66 7.67
N ASP A 71 -13.91 -1.72 8.50
CA ASP A 71 -13.82 -2.38 9.82
C ASP A 71 -13.55 -3.89 9.69
N TRP A 72 -14.24 -4.54 8.75
CA TRP A 72 -14.07 -5.98 8.51
C TRP A 72 -12.67 -6.34 8.00
N HIS A 73 -12.09 -5.51 7.13
CA HIS A 73 -10.73 -5.73 6.64
C HIS A 73 -9.71 -5.51 7.77
N TYR A 74 -9.94 -4.49 8.59
CA TYR A 74 -9.10 -4.25 9.76
C TYR A 74 -9.16 -5.41 10.77
N GLU A 75 -10.32 -6.02 11.00
CA GLU A 75 -10.45 -7.23 11.82
C GLU A 75 -9.63 -8.40 11.26
N ILE A 76 -9.74 -8.68 9.95
CA ILE A 76 -8.92 -9.72 9.28
C ILE A 76 -7.43 -9.47 9.47
N MET A 77 -6.97 -8.23 9.29
CA MET A 77 -5.56 -7.86 9.49
C MET A 77 -5.10 -8.12 10.92
N GLN A 78 -5.93 -7.80 11.93
CA GLN A 78 -5.59 -8.02 13.34
C GLN A 78 -5.50 -9.50 13.69
N ASP A 79 -6.44 -10.31 13.18
CA ASP A 79 -6.43 -11.76 13.38
C ASP A 79 -5.18 -12.39 12.75
N GLU A 80 -4.87 -12.05 11.50
CA GLU A 80 -3.67 -12.55 10.81
C GLU A 80 -2.37 -12.17 11.54
N ILE A 81 -2.25 -10.91 12.00
CA ILE A 81 -1.08 -10.45 12.77
C ILE A 81 -0.91 -11.24 14.07
N LYS A 82 -2.02 -11.60 14.71
CA LYS A 82 -2.02 -12.35 15.97
C LYS A 82 -1.68 -13.82 15.74
N GLU A 83 -2.29 -14.46 14.74
CA GLU A 83 -2.11 -15.89 14.45
C GLU A 83 -0.70 -16.22 13.97
N THR A 84 -0.09 -15.31 13.21
CA THR A 84 1.26 -15.50 12.65
C THR A 84 2.39 -15.04 13.56
N GLY A 85 2.06 -14.42 14.70
CA GLY A 85 3.03 -13.88 15.65
C GLY A 85 3.72 -12.58 15.21
N LEU A 86 3.21 -11.94 14.15
CA LEU A 86 3.69 -10.63 13.67
C LEU A 86 3.52 -9.53 14.72
N ASN A 87 2.63 -9.69 15.68
CA ASN A 87 2.46 -8.78 16.82
C ASN A 87 3.76 -8.53 17.60
N ASN A 88 4.73 -9.46 17.56
CA ASN A 88 6.04 -9.28 18.20
C ASN A 88 7.03 -8.46 17.34
N THR A 89 6.76 -8.34 16.04
CA THR A 89 7.62 -7.67 15.06
C THR A 89 7.07 -6.29 14.68
N LEU A 90 5.75 -6.17 14.52
CA LEU A 90 5.02 -4.95 14.17
C LEU A 90 4.68 -4.12 15.43
N VAL A 91 5.72 -3.70 16.15
CA VAL A 91 5.59 -2.94 17.41
C VAL A 91 5.52 -1.43 17.22
N ARG A 92 5.85 -0.94 16.02
CA ARG A 92 5.81 0.48 15.64
C ARG A 92 4.49 0.79 14.94
N PRO A 93 3.99 2.05 15.01
CA PRO A 93 2.78 2.43 14.28
C PRO A 93 3.01 2.25 12.78
N PHE A 94 2.12 1.52 12.12
CA PHE A 94 2.24 1.19 10.70
C PHE A 94 0.90 1.35 9.99
N TRP A 95 0.97 1.44 8.67
CA TRP A 95 -0.19 1.37 7.80
C TRP A 95 0.08 0.42 6.63
N LEU A 96 -0.79 -0.59 6.50
CA LEU A 96 -0.84 -1.49 5.36
C LEU A 96 -1.55 -0.76 4.22
N PHE A 97 -0.92 -0.71 3.04
CA PHE A 97 -1.49 -0.01 1.88
C PHE A 97 -1.86 -0.93 0.71
N ALA A 98 -1.44 -2.20 0.75
CA ALA A 98 -1.88 -3.19 -0.22
C ALA A 98 -1.67 -4.61 0.32
N GLU A 99 -2.63 -5.50 0.07
CA GLU A 99 -2.58 -6.90 0.52
C GLU A 99 -3.10 -7.90 -0.52
N SER A 100 -2.72 -9.15 -0.29
CA SER A 100 -3.22 -10.33 -0.99
C SER A 100 -3.54 -11.42 0.03
N ASN A 101 -4.51 -12.26 -0.34
CA ASN A 101 -4.94 -13.44 0.42
C ASN A 101 -5.41 -13.12 1.85
N GLY A 102 -6.16 -12.04 2.06
CA GLY A 102 -6.74 -11.75 3.37
C GLY A 102 -5.67 -11.35 4.39
N CYS A 103 -4.79 -10.44 4.00
CA CYS A 103 -3.65 -9.95 4.79
C CYS A 103 -2.54 -10.99 5.03
N GLU A 104 -2.57 -12.16 4.42
CA GLU A 104 -1.46 -13.13 4.52
C GLU A 104 -0.15 -12.63 3.91
N GLN A 105 -0.24 -11.73 2.93
CA GLN A 105 0.89 -10.99 2.37
C GLN A 105 0.50 -9.54 2.20
N PHE A 106 1.36 -8.61 2.63
CA PHE A 106 1.04 -7.20 2.48
C PHE A 106 2.23 -6.27 2.47
N TYR A 107 2.08 -5.17 1.74
CA TYR A 107 2.97 -4.04 1.81
C TYR A 107 2.47 -3.03 2.84
N PHE A 108 3.41 -2.49 3.59
CA PHE A 108 3.15 -1.46 4.58
C PHE A 108 4.34 -0.51 4.69
N PHE A 109 4.12 0.57 5.42
CA PHE A 109 5.18 1.47 5.90
C PHE A 109 4.92 1.82 7.36
N TYR A 110 5.96 2.26 8.06
CA TYR A 110 5.80 2.82 9.40
C TYR A 110 5.42 4.30 9.31
N LEU A 111 4.48 4.71 10.17
CA LEU A 111 3.91 6.07 10.18
C LEU A 111 4.86 7.11 10.80
N ASP A 112 5.91 6.66 11.47
CA ASP A 112 6.94 7.49 12.12
C ASP A 112 8.18 7.73 11.23
N GLU A 113 8.13 7.43 9.93
CA GLU A 113 9.27 7.53 8.99
C GLU A 113 9.23 8.76 8.06
N GLY A 114 8.39 9.75 8.37
CA GLY A 114 8.29 11.01 7.62
C GLY A 114 7.39 10.91 6.38
N ASP A 115 7.59 11.83 5.44
CA ASP A 115 6.65 12.07 4.33
C ASP A 115 6.72 11.05 3.18
N ASP A 116 7.87 10.38 3.02
CA ASP A 116 8.09 9.34 2.00
C ASP A 116 8.80 8.14 2.63
N PRO A 117 8.05 7.29 3.37
CA PRO A 117 8.62 6.28 4.25
C PRO A 117 9.18 5.08 3.48
N THR A 118 9.95 4.25 4.16
CA THR A 118 10.45 2.99 3.57
C THR A 118 9.31 1.98 3.45
N VAL A 119 9.27 1.24 2.34
CA VAL A 119 8.32 0.16 2.13
C VAL A 119 8.84 -1.15 2.71
N TYR A 120 7.96 -1.84 3.42
CA TYR A 120 8.17 -3.16 3.98
C TYR A 120 7.17 -4.15 3.40
N LEU A 121 7.52 -5.42 3.41
CA LEU A 121 6.68 -6.53 3.00
C LEU A 121 6.61 -7.54 4.15
N ALA A 122 5.40 -7.89 4.58
CA ALA A 122 5.12 -9.07 5.38
C ALA A 122 4.73 -10.21 4.44
N ASP A 123 5.40 -11.35 4.57
CA ASP A 123 5.28 -12.49 3.65
C ASP A 123 5.58 -13.80 4.41
N TYR A 124 5.28 -14.95 3.81
CA TYR A 124 5.55 -16.25 4.43
C TYR A 124 7.01 -16.40 4.81
N SER A 125 7.26 -16.92 6.02
CA SER A 125 8.61 -17.24 6.44
C SER A 125 9.15 -18.43 5.65
N ALA A 126 10.38 -18.32 5.16
CA ALA A 126 11.07 -19.43 4.50
C ALA A 126 11.39 -20.59 5.47
N ALA A 127 11.41 -20.31 6.78
CA ALA A 127 11.74 -21.29 7.81
C ALA A 127 10.50 -22.01 8.38
N ASP A 128 9.34 -21.36 8.38
CA ASP A 128 8.09 -21.87 8.95
C ASP A 128 6.89 -21.27 8.22
N TYR A 129 6.20 -22.06 7.40
CA TYR A 129 5.06 -21.60 6.61
C TYR A 129 3.87 -21.10 7.44
N ASN A 130 3.82 -21.42 8.75
CA ASN A 130 2.80 -20.91 9.65
C ASN A 130 3.15 -19.54 10.25
N LYS A 131 4.32 -18.99 9.90
CA LYS A 131 4.80 -17.68 10.37
C LYS A 131 5.01 -16.75 9.19
N LYS A 132 5.05 -15.45 9.52
CA LYS A 132 5.38 -14.40 8.57
C LYS A 132 6.65 -13.69 8.99
N ASP A 133 7.45 -13.33 8.00
CA ASP A 133 8.64 -12.50 8.17
C ASP A 133 8.39 -11.10 7.59
N VAL A 134 8.94 -10.09 8.26
CA VAL A 134 8.94 -8.71 7.77
C VAL A 134 10.28 -8.40 7.13
N LYS A 135 10.27 -7.93 5.88
CA LYS A 135 11.46 -7.48 5.16
C LYS A 135 11.31 -6.05 4.67
N SER A 136 12.34 -5.22 4.91
CA SER A 136 12.46 -3.92 4.26
C SER A 136 12.81 -4.13 2.78
N LEU A 137 12.12 -3.43 1.89
CA LEU A 137 12.45 -3.43 0.46
C LEU A 137 13.57 -2.44 0.11
N LYS A 138 14.06 -1.67 1.10
CA LYS A 138 15.11 -0.65 0.94
C LYS A 138 14.79 0.36 -0.16
N VAL A 139 13.51 0.69 -0.32
CA VAL A 139 13.00 1.69 -1.23
C VAL A 139 11.93 2.50 -0.52
N ASN A 140 11.87 3.79 -0.82
CA ASN A 140 10.80 4.65 -0.32
C ASN A 140 9.52 4.43 -1.12
N PHE A 141 8.39 4.82 -0.55
CA PHE A 141 7.07 4.62 -1.12
C PHE A 141 6.93 5.23 -2.52
N SER A 142 7.41 6.46 -2.73
CA SER A 142 7.38 7.13 -4.04
C SER A 142 8.11 6.34 -5.12
N THR A 143 9.35 5.93 -4.83
CA THR A 143 10.19 5.13 -5.72
C THR A 143 9.60 3.73 -5.95
N PHE A 144 8.97 3.14 -4.94
CA PHE A 144 8.27 1.87 -5.08
C PHE A 144 7.15 1.99 -6.11
N ILE A 145 6.29 3.01 -6.01
CA ILE A 145 5.21 3.25 -6.97
C ILE A 145 5.75 3.50 -8.39
N GLU A 146 6.81 4.30 -8.54
CA GLU A 146 7.44 4.53 -9.84
C GLU A 146 7.92 3.23 -10.51
N LYS A 147 8.56 2.34 -9.74
CA LYS A 147 9.00 1.02 -10.23
C LYS A 147 7.82 0.14 -10.61
N LYS A 148 6.70 0.22 -9.88
CA LYS A 148 5.49 -0.53 -10.23
C LYS A 148 4.86 -0.04 -11.53
N ILE A 149 4.89 1.28 -11.79
CA ILE A 149 4.47 1.85 -13.08
C ILE A 149 5.35 1.29 -14.22
N ASP A 150 6.68 1.29 -14.05
CA ASP A 150 7.59 0.73 -15.06
C ASP A 150 7.31 -0.73 -15.35
N THR A 151 7.18 -1.54 -14.30
CA THR A 151 6.84 -2.96 -14.45
C THR A 151 5.50 -3.16 -15.15
N ALA A 152 4.50 -2.33 -14.86
CA ALA A 152 3.19 -2.45 -15.48
C ALA A 152 3.23 -2.19 -16.99
N PHE A 153 3.96 -1.16 -17.43
CA PHE A 153 4.15 -0.89 -18.85
C PHE A 153 4.96 -1.97 -19.55
N LYS A 154 6.01 -2.49 -18.88
CA LYS A 154 6.78 -3.62 -19.41
C LYS A 154 5.91 -4.86 -19.63
N ILE A 155 5.09 -5.24 -18.64
CA ILE A 155 4.15 -6.37 -18.76
C ILE A 155 3.15 -6.13 -19.90
N TRP A 156 2.68 -4.89 -20.06
CA TRP A 156 1.74 -4.55 -21.13
C TRP A 156 2.37 -4.65 -22.53
N GLU A 157 3.63 -4.26 -22.68
CA GLU A 157 4.36 -4.31 -23.95
C GLU A 157 4.83 -5.72 -24.32
N GLU A 158 5.32 -6.48 -23.35
CA GLU A 158 5.96 -7.79 -23.57
C GLU A 158 4.98 -8.97 -23.42
N GLY A 159 3.82 -8.77 -22.80
CA GLY A 159 2.97 -9.86 -22.33
C GLY A 159 3.50 -10.48 -21.03
N TRP A 160 2.72 -11.41 -20.46
CA TRP A 160 3.12 -12.20 -19.29
C TRP A 160 3.99 -13.40 -19.68
#